data_AF-A0A1W9LVC2-F1
#
_entry.id   AF-A0A1W9LVC2-F1
#
_cell.length_a   1.000
_cell.length_b   1.000
_cell.length_c   1.000
_cell.angle_alpha   90.00
_cell.angle_beta   90.00
_cell.angle_gamma   90.00
#
_symmetry.space_group_name_H-M   'P 1'
#
loop_
_entity.id
_entity.type
_entity.pdbx_description
1 polymer ?
#
loop_
_entity_poly.entity_id
_entity_poly.type
_entity_poly.pdbx_seq_one_letter_code
_entity_poly.pdbx_strand_id
1 'polypeptide(L)'
;MATQAYSYDVVKGFTFSALLWGTVTVILGILISSQLVFPQLNFAPFLTFGRLRPLHINAGAVGFGIGAIFGLFYYITQRLTGTPLLFPKLARAHLWLFNLAVVLAALSLLAGMNTTKEYAELEWPLDLVVVILWVMFAINVLGTIYMRKQLHLYVSLWYIIATIVAVAVLYIINNLAIPVGWNKSYSIFAGVNDANVEWWYGHNAVGFIFTTPILAMF
;
A
#
# COMPACT_ATOMS: atom_id res chain seq x y z
N MET A 1 -9.21 34.90 8.00
CA MET A 1 -9.22 33.44 8.26
C MET A 1 -7.81 33.03 8.65
N ALA A 2 -7.61 32.35 9.77
CA ALA A 2 -6.29 31.86 10.16
C ALA A 2 -5.75 30.93 9.06
N THR A 3 -4.56 31.22 8.52
CA THR A 3 -3.86 30.34 7.61
C THR A 3 -3.46 29.08 8.36
N GLN A 4 -4.26 28.03 8.25
CA GLN A 4 -3.94 26.74 8.82
C GLN A 4 -2.62 26.24 8.20
N ALA A 5 -1.64 25.93 9.05
CA ALA A 5 -0.31 25.52 8.65
C ALA A 5 -0.31 24.13 8.00
N TYR A 6 0.68 23.88 7.14
CA TYR A 6 0.86 22.57 6.52
C TYR A 6 1.12 21.47 7.57
N SER A 7 0.53 20.30 7.34
CA SER A 7 0.61 19.13 8.23
C SER A 7 1.88 18.33 7.96
N TYR A 8 3.05 18.85 8.36
CA TYR A 8 4.34 18.19 8.18
C TYR A 8 4.61 17.05 9.16
N ASP A 9 3.87 16.98 10.27
CA ASP A 9 3.94 15.88 11.23
C ASP A 9 3.57 14.54 10.57
N VAL A 10 2.48 14.52 9.79
CA VAL A 10 2.05 13.30 9.08
C VAL A 10 3.05 12.90 8.00
N VAL A 11 3.57 13.88 7.24
CA VAL A 11 4.60 13.64 6.22
C VAL A 11 5.82 12.97 6.85
N LYS A 12 6.38 13.57 7.92
CA LYS A 12 7.52 13.00 8.63
C LYS A 12 7.21 11.62 9.19
N GLY A 13 6.02 11.42 9.75
CA GLY A 13 5.58 10.14 10.28
C GLY A 13 5.59 9.03 9.23
N PHE A 14 5.04 9.29 8.04
CA PHE A 14 5.11 8.34 6.92
C PHE A 14 6.53 8.15 6.39
N THR A 15 7.37 9.20 6.37
CA THR A 15 8.78 9.07 6.00
C THR A 15 9.53 8.12 6.96
N PHE A 16 9.37 8.31 8.28
CA PHE A 16 9.99 7.40 9.26
C PHE A 16 9.42 5.99 9.18
N SER A 17 8.11 5.85 9.00
CA SER A 17 7.45 4.56 8.79
C SER A 17 7.99 3.84 7.56
N ALA A 18 8.17 4.53 6.43
CA ALA A 18 8.73 3.95 5.22
C ALA A 18 10.18 3.47 5.45
N LEU A 19 11.03 4.28 6.10
CA LEU A 19 12.41 3.87 6.43
C LEU A 19 12.45 2.64 7.33
N LEU A 20 11.57 2.57 8.33
CA LEU A 20 11.41 1.40 9.20
C LEU A 20 11.08 0.15 8.37
N TRP A 21 10.01 0.19 7.59
CA TRP A 21 9.58 -0.98 6.80
C TRP A 21 10.54 -1.31 5.66
N GLY A 22 11.25 -0.32 5.11
CA GLY A 22 12.32 -0.53 4.13
C GLY A 22 13.48 -1.32 4.75
N THR A 23 13.85 -0.99 5.99
CA THR A 23 14.84 -1.76 6.75
C THR A 23 14.38 -3.20 6.99
N VAL A 24 13.13 -3.39 7.44
CA VAL A 24 12.53 -4.73 7.63
C VAL A 24 12.56 -5.53 6.32
N THR A 25 12.23 -4.89 5.20
CA THR A 25 12.23 -5.51 3.86
C THR A 25 13.61 -6.02 3.50
N VAL A 26 14.65 -5.21 3.68
CA VAL A 26 16.04 -5.61 3.39
C VAL A 26 16.47 -6.80 4.26
N ILE A 27 16.15 -6.76 5.56
CA ILE A 27 16.46 -7.87 6.48
C ILE A 27 15.77 -9.17 6.03
N LEU A 28 14.48 -9.11 5.71
CA LEU A 28 13.73 -10.25 5.19
C LEU A 28 14.31 -10.75 3.86
N GLY A 29 14.71 -9.83 2.97
CA GLY A 29 15.31 -10.15 1.68
C GLY A 29 16.62 -10.91 1.81
N ILE A 30 17.49 -10.49 2.75
CA ILE A 30 18.73 -11.18 3.07
C ILE A 30 18.44 -12.57 3.64
N LEU A 31 17.45 -12.70 4.54
CA LEU A 31 17.07 -13.97 5.14
C LEU A 31 16.56 -14.97 4.08
N ILE A 32 15.57 -14.58 3.26
CA ILE A 32 15.00 -15.49 2.26
C ILE A 32 16.00 -15.83 1.14
N SER A 33 16.88 -14.90 0.78
CA SER A 33 17.98 -15.19 -0.17
C SER A 33 18.94 -16.21 0.42
N SER A 34 19.26 -16.09 1.71
CA SER A 34 20.10 -17.06 2.41
C SER A 34 19.43 -18.43 2.50
N GLN A 35 18.10 -18.48 2.69
CA GLN A 35 17.33 -19.74 2.71
C GLN A 35 17.35 -20.49 1.36
N LEU A 36 17.48 -19.78 0.23
CA LEU A 36 17.63 -20.41 -1.09
C LEU A 36 19.00 -21.08 -1.27
N VAL A 37 20.05 -20.52 -0.66
CA VAL A 37 21.42 -21.07 -0.71
C VAL A 37 21.64 -22.14 0.36
N PHE A 38 21.09 -21.92 1.55
CA PHE A 38 21.27 -22.74 2.75
C PHE A 38 19.90 -23.19 3.28
N PRO A 39 19.32 -24.29 2.75
CA PRO A 39 17.97 -24.74 3.10
C PRO A 39 17.75 -25.00 4.60
N GLN A 40 18.80 -25.32 5.36
CA GLN A 40 18.75 -25.50 6.82
C GLN A 40 18.33 -24.24 7.60
N LEU A 41 18.34 -23.06 6.96
CA LEU A 41 17.85 -21.81 7.55
C LEU A 41 16.32 -21.67 7.49
N ASN A 42 15.60 -22.69 6.98
CA ASN A 42 14.14 -22.74 7.01
C ASN A 42 13.65 -23.30 8.35
N PHE A 43 13.13 -22.44 9.23
CA PHE A 43 12.62 -22.86 10.55
C PHE A 43 11.10 -23.00 10.53
N ALA A 44 10.63 -24.25 10.52
CA ALA A 44 9.21 -24.56 10.49
C ALA A 44 8.48 -24.25 11.82
N PRO A 45 7.17 -23.94 11.78
CA PRO A 45 6.37 -23.74 10.56
C PRO A 45 6.42 -22.30 10.02
N PHE A 46 6.82 -21.32 10.86
CA PHE A 46 6.58 -19.91 10.60
C PHE A 46 7.64 -19.24 9.73
N LEU A 47 8.92 -19.56 9.91
CA LEU A 47 10.05 -18.92 9.24
C LEU A 47 10.57 -19.78 8.08
N THR A 48 9.65 -20.27 7.26
CA THR A 48 9.96 -21.00 6.03
C THR A 48 9.91 -20.05 4.83
N PHE A 49 10.70 -20.31 3.80
CA PHE A 49 10.78 -19.49 2.59
C PHE A 49 9.39 -19.22 1.98
N GLY A 50 8.52 -20.23 1.95
CA GLY A 50 7.17 -20.10 1.40
C GLY A 50 6.28 -19.08 2.13
N ARG A 51 6.48 -18.86 3.43
CA ARG A 51 5.74 -17.84 4.21
C ARG A 51 6.48 -16.51 4.24
N LEU A 52 7.82 -16.54 4.27
CA LEU A 52 8.63 -15.33 4.33
C LEU A 52 8.72 -14.59 2.99
N ARG A 53 8.60 -15.27 1.85
CA ARG A 53 8.57 -14.62 0.52
C ARG A 53 7.41 -13.63 0.38
N PRO A 54 6.13 -14.02 0.58
CA PRO A 54 5.02 -13.07 0.48
C PRO A 54 5.11 -11.98 1.57
N LEU A 55 5.63 -12.30 2.75
CA LEU A 55 5.91 -11.31 3.79
C LEU A 55 6.94 -10.26 3.33
N HIS A 56 8.05 -10.68 2.73
CA HIS A 56 9.09 -9.79 2.20
C HIS A 56 8.52 -8.84 1.13
N ILE A 57 7.74 -9.39 0.19
CA ILE A 57 7.10 -8.60 -0.86
C ILE A 57 6.11 -7.60 -0.26
N ASN A 58 5.26 -8.01 0.68
CA ASN A 58 4.30 -7.09 1.32
C ASN A 58 5.01 -6.01 2.17
N ALA A 59 6.05 -6.36 2.93
CA ALA A 59 6.86 -5.40 3.67
C ALA A 59 7.49 -4.34 2.73
N GLY A 60 8.00 -4.78 1.58
CA GLY A 60 8.66 -3.92 0.60
C GLY A 60 7.69 -3.07 -0.20
N ALA A 61 6.68 -3.71 -0.78
CA ALA A 61 5.75 -3.04 -1.66
C ALA A 61 4.78 -2.14 -0.89
N VAL A 62 4.15 -2.68 0.16
CA VAL A 62 3.14 -1.96 0.95
C VAL A 62 3.81 -1.16 2.06
N GLY A 63 4.54 -1.83 2.96
CA GLY A 63 5.14 -1.19 4.13
C GLY A 63 6.09 -0.04 3.77
N PHE A 64 7.05 -0.31 2.89
CA PHE A 64 8.01 0.68 2.42
C PHE A 64 7.47 1.53 1.27
N GLY A 65 7.10 0.91 0.15
CA GLY A 65 6.72 1.60 -1.08
C GLY A 65 5.48 2.49 -0.92
N ILE A 66 4.32 1.89 -0.66
CA ILE A 66 3.07 2.62 -0.45
C ILE A 66 3.19 3.58 0.75
N GLY A 67 3.85 3.16 1.84
CA GLY A 67 4.12 4.03 2.98
C GLY A 67 4.86 5.32 2.60
N ALA A 68 5.90 5.23 1.77
CA ALA A 68 6.63 6.39 1.26
C ALA A 68 5.74 7.27 0.37
N ILE A 69 4.95 6.65 -0.50
CA ILE A 69 4.03 7.35 -1.43
C ILE A 69 2.98 8.14 -0.67
N PHE A 70 2.41 7.60 0.41
CA PHE A 70 1.46 8.33 1.25
C PHE A 70 2.07 9.61 1.83
N GLY A 71 3.26 9.51 2.45
CA GLY A 71 3.95 10.68 2.99
C GLY A 71 4.28 11.72 1.92
N LEU A 72 4.75 11.26 0.77
CA LEU A 72 5.09 12.11 -0.36
C LEU A 72 3.86 12.81 -0.95
N PHE A 73 2.77 12.11 -1.20
CA PHE A 73 1.57 12.70 -1.78
C PHE A 73 0.96 13.72 -0.82
N TYR A 74 0.92 13.44 0.49
CA TYR A 74 0.53 14.45 1.48
C TYR A 74 1.41 15.69 1.46
N TYR A 75 2.71 15.55 1.19
CA TYR A 75 3.61 16.70 1.04
C TYR A 75 3.35 17.47 -0.26
N ILE A 76 3.41 16.78 -1.41
CA ILE A 76 3.28 17.38 -2.74
C ILE A 76 1.94 18.08 -2.90
N THR A 77 0.84 17.41 -2.53
CA THR A 77 -0.50 17.96 -2.70
C THR A 77 -0.63 19.29 -1.98
N GLN A 78 -0.24 19.40 -0.71
CA GLN A 78 -0.34 20.66 0.04
C GLN A 78 0.43 21.83 -0.60
N ARG A 79 1.61 21.53 -1.16
CA ARG A 79 2.50 22.53 -1.75
C ARG A 79 1.98 23.00 -3.10
N LEU A 80 1.56 22.08 -3.96
CA LEU A 80 1.07 22.40 -5.30
C LEU A 80 -0.33 23.03 -5.29
N THR A 81 -1.17 22.71 -4.31
CA THR A 81 -2.51 23.32 -4.18
C THR A 81 -2.49 24.65 -3.43
N GLY A 82 -1.41 24.95 -2.69
CA GLY A 82 -1.33 26.13 -1.82
C GLY A 82 -2.27 26.07 -0.61
N THR A 83 -2.70 24.86 -0.22
CA THR A 83 -3.66 24.62 0.86
C THR A 83 -3.18 23.52 1.82
N PRO A 84 -3.47 23.64 3.12
CA PRO A 84 -3.24 22.55 4.06
C PRO A 84 -4.12 21.35 3.72
N LEU A 85 -3.77 20.16 4.22
CA LEU A 85 -4.61 18.98 4.07
C LEU A 85 -6.03 19.27 4.55
N LEU A 86 -7.01 18.81 3.79
CA LEU A 86 -8.43 19.01 4.10
C LEU A 86 -8.80 18.40 5.45
N PHE A 87 -8.28 17.20 5.75
CA PHE A 87 -8.55 16.48 6.99
C PHE A 87 -7.25 16.05 7.70
N PRO A 88 -6.54 16.94 8.42
CA PRO A 88 -5.27 16.61 9.07
C PRO A 88 -5.38 15.49 10.11
N LYS A 89 -6.48 15.45 10.88
CA LYS A 89 -6.75 14.38 11.85
C LYS A 89 -6.95 13.02 11.18
N LEU A 90 -7.62 12.99 10.02
CA LEU A 90 -7.82 11.77 9.23
C LEU A 90 -6.48 11.27 8.67
N ALA A 91 -5.62 12.16 8.18
CA ALA A 91 -4.27 11.84 7.74
C ALA A 91 -3.40 11.24 8.87
N ARG A 92 -3.52 11.77 10.09
CA ARG A 92 -2.83 11.20 11.26
C ARG A 92 -3.38 9.84 11.66
N ALA A 93 -4.72 9.67 11.66
CA ALA A 93 -5.33 8.36 11.90
C ALA A 93 -4.90 7.34 10.84
N HIS A 94 -4.87 7.75 9.57
CA HIS A 94 -4.39 6.93 8.46
C HIS A 94 -2.96 6.43 8.69
N LEU A 95 -2.02 7.28 9.14
CA LEU A 95 -0.65 6.87 9.48
C LEU A 95 -0.59 5.74 10.53
N TRP A 96 -1.33 5.88 11.63
CA TRP A 96 -1.32 4.89 12.71
C TRP A 96 -1.99 3.58 12.30
N LEU A 97 -3.15 3.68 11.65
CA LEU A 97 -3.90 2.52 11.18
C LEU A 97 -3.16 1.78 10.07
N PHE A 98 -2.44 2.50 9.19
CA PHE A 98 -1.57 1.89 8.19
C PHE A 98 -0.48 1.03 8.84
N ASN A 99 0.25 1.56 9.83
CA ASN A 99 1.29 0.79 10.51
C ASN A 99 0.71 -0.42 11.26
N LEU A 100 -0.44 -0.26 11.91
CA LEU A 100 -1.14 -1.38 12.54
C LEU A 100 -1.54 -2.45 11.50
N ALA A 101 -2.06 -2.04 10.34
CA ALA A 101 -2.43 -2.95 9.27
C ALA A 101 -1.22 -3.71 8.69
N VAL A 102 -0.07 -3.05 8.51
CA VAL A 102 1.17 -3.72 8.07
C VAL A 102 1.63 -4.77 9.09
N VAL A 103 1.54 -4.47 10.39
CA VAL A 103 1.85 -5.46 11.45
C VAL A 103 0.88 -6.63 11.40
N LEU A 104 -0.42 -6.38 11.27
CA LEU A 104 -1.43 -7.44 11.17
C LEU A 104 -1.25 -8.31 9.91
N ALA A 105 -0.92 -7.70 8.78
CA ALA A 105 -0.56 -8.39 7.55
C ALA A 105 0.67 -9.28 7.74
N ALA A 106 1.70 -8.80 8.44
CA ALA A 106 2.87 -9.59 8.73
C ALA A 106 2.54 -10.83 9.56
N LEU A 107 1.72 -10.66 10.61
CA LEU A 107 1.26 -11.76 11.47
C LEU A 107 0.39 -12.76 10.70
N SER A 108 -0.51 -12.30 9.83
CA SER A 108 -1.39 -13.20 9.05
C SER A 108 -0.60 -14.05 8.06
N LEU A 109 0.36 -13.45 7.36
CA LEU A 109 1.21 -14.15 6.39
C LEU A 109 2.12 -15.16 7.09
N LEU A 110 2.71 -14.81 8.24
CA LEU A 110 3.47 -15.74 9.07
C LEU A 110 2.60 -16.89 9.58
N ALA A 111 1.34 -16.64 9.92
CA ALA A 111 0.38 -17.69 10.30
C ALA A 111 -0.01 -18.61 9.13
N GLY A 112 0.33 -18.22 7.89
CA GLY A 112 0.03 -18.99 6.67
C GLY A 112 -1.31 -18.64 6.01
N MET A 113 -1.94 -17.53 6.42
CA MET A 113 -3.16 -17.02 5.80
C MET A 113 -2.78 -16.32 4.49
N ASN A 114 -3.11 -16.93 3.34
CA ASN A 114 -2.76 -16.40 2.03
C ASN A 114 -3.76 -16.83 0.94
N THR A 115 -4.13 -15.90 0.05
CA THR A 115 -4.98 -16.12 -1.15
C THR A 115 -4.25 -16.81 -2.29
N THR A 116 -2.91 -16.86 -2.25
CA THR A 116 -1.97 -17.36 -3.28
C THR A 116 -1.82 -16.48 -4.53
N LYS A 117 -2.42 -15.28 -4.53
CA LYS A 117 -2.26 -14.24 -5.55
C LYS A 117 -1.07 -13.34 -5.23
N GLU A 118 -0.20 -13.07 -6.20
CA GLU A 118 1.01 -12.26 -5.97
C GLU A 118 0.65 -10.78 -5.79
N TYR A 119 1.25 -10.12 -4.80
CA TYR A 119 0.92 -8.74 -4.41
C TYR A 119 -0.53 -8.53 -3.93
N ALA A 120 -1.31 -9.60 -3.76
CA ALA A 120 -2.68 -9.62 -3.24
C ALA A 120 -2.87 -10.78 -2.26
N GLU A 121 -1.81 -11.11 -1.49
CA GLU A 121 -1.74 -12.31 -0.66
C GLU A 121 -2.66 -12.26 0.57
N LEU A 122 -3.05 -11.07 1.02
CA LEU A 122 -3.82 -10.90 2.24
C LEU A 122 -5.25 -11.46 2.07
N GLU A 123 -5.76 -12.08 3.13
CA GLU A 123 -7.14 -12.59 3.12
C GLU A 123 -8.16 -11.45 3.32
N TRP A 124 -9.40 -11.72 2.92
CA TRP A 124 -10.47 -10.73 2.76
C TRP A 124 -10.69 -9.74 3.92
N PRO A 125 -10.51 -10.07 5.22
CA PRO A 125 -10.70 -9.06 6.27
C PRO A 125 -9.64 -7.95 6.19
N LEU A 126 -8.40 -8.30 5.83
CA LEU A 126 -7.33 -7.33 5.66
C LEU A 126 -7.47 -6.56 4.35
N ASP A 127 -8.03 -7.16 3.30
CA ASP A 127 -8.38 -6.44 2.07
C ASP A 127 -9.36 -5.30 2.34
N LEU A 128 -10.38 -5.53 3.17
CA LEU A 128 -11.31 -4.48 3.57
C LEU A 128 -10.60 -3.36 4.35
N VAL A 129 -9.65 -3.71 5.22
CA VAL A 129 -8.83 -2.72 5.93
C VAL A 129 -8.00 -1.89 4.94
N VAL A 130 -7.37 -2.52 3.96
CA VAL A 130 -6.61 -1.82 2.91
C VAL A 130 -7.51 -0.87 2.12
N VAL A 131 -8.71 -1.31 1.73
CA VAL A 131 -9.69 -0.45 1.04
C VAL A 131 -10.07 0.75 1.91
N ILE A 132 -10.33 0.55 3.21
CA ILE A 132 -10.66 1.64 4.13
C ILE A 132 -9.50 2.65 4.22
N LEU A 133 -8.27 2.18 4.39
CA LEU A 133 -7.08 3.05 4.45
C LEU A 133 -6.89 3.83 3.15
N TRP A 134 -7.08 3.18 2.00
CA TRP A 134 -7.00 3.82 0.70
C TRP A 134 -8.08 4.90 0.52
N VAL A 135 -9.30 4.65 0.98
CA VAL A 135 -10.39 5.64 0.95
C VAL A 135 -10.09 6.82 1.88
N MET A 136 -9.59 6.59 3.09
CA MET A 136 -9.17 7.65 4.00
C MET A 136 -8.09 8.55 3.37
N PHE A 137 -7.13 7.93 2.69
CA PHE A 137 -6.10 8.61 1.93
C PHE A 137 -6.67 9.42 0.77
N ALA A 138 -7.48 8.77 -0.08
CA ALA A 138 -8.05 9.33 -1.30
C ALA A 138 -8.94 10.55 -1.00
N ILE A 139 -9.86 10.45 -0.04
CA ILE A 139 -10.74 11.56 0.35
C ILE A 139 -9.93 12.78 0.77
N ASN A 140 -8.85 12.57 1.53
CA ASN A 140 -8.02 13.66 2.01
C ASN A 140 -7.22 14.31 0.88
N VAL A 141 -6.56 13.52 0.03
CA VAL A 141 -5.75 14.04 -1.07
C VAL A 141 -6.63 14.69 -2.14
N LEU A 142 -7.64 13.99 -2.65
CA LEU A 142 -8.55 14.51 -3.68
C LEU A 142 -9.35 15.71 -3.17
N GLY A 143 -9.80 15.67 -1.90
CA GLY A 143 -10.46 16.81 -1.27
C GLY A 143 -9.54 18.02 -1.13
N THR A 144 -8.26 17.83 -0.82
CA THR A 144 -7.27 18.92 -0.78
C THR A 144 -7.03 19.52 -2.18
N ILE A 145 -6.98 18.69 -3.23
CA ILE A 145 -6.89 19.14 -4.62
C ILE A 145 -8.15 19.91 -5.05
N TYR A 146 -9.32 19.48 -4.60
CA TYR A 146 -10.58 20.17 -4.87
C TYR A 146 -10.58 21.59 -4.27
N MET A 147 -10.06 21.75 -3.05
CA MET A 147 -9.99 23.03 -2.35
C MET A 147 -8.78 23.89 -2.74
N ARG A 148 -8.08 23.58 -3.84
CA ARG A 148 -6.87 24.29 -4.26
C ARG A 148 -7.09 25.78 -4.51
N LYS A 149 -6.03 26.57 -4.32
CA LYS A 149 -6.02 28.01 -4.66
C LYS A 149 -5.62 28.27 -6.12
N GLN A 150 -4.82 27.39 -6.70
CA GLN A 150 -4.32 27.54 -8.06
C GLN A 150 -5.36 27.06 -9.07
N LEU A 151 -5.63 27.84 -10.12
CA LEU A 151 -6.60 27.47 -11.15
C LEU A 151 -6.16 26.21 -11.91
N HIS A 152 -4.89 26.18 -12.30
CA HIS A 152 -4.29 25.08 -13.05
C HIS A 152 -3.80 23.97 -12.13
N LEU A 153 -3.99 22.73 -12.56
CA LEU A 153 -3.41 21.55 -11.91
C LEU A 153 -2.03 21.31 -12.50
N TYR A 154 -1.02 21.32 -11.64
CA TYR A 154 0.32 20.86 -12.02
C TYR A 154 0.29 19.37 -12.39
N VAL A 155 1.16 18.95 -13.32
CA VAL A 155 1.13 17.59 -13.90
C VAL A 155 1.32 16.50 -12.84
N SER A 156 2.12 16.72 -11.80
CA SER A 156 2.23 15.78 -10.68
C SER A 156 0.89 15.47 -10.02
N LEU A 157 -0.04 16.43 -9.95
CA LEU A 157 -1.37 16.19 -9.41
C LEU A 157 -2.17 15.25 -10.31
N TRP A 158 -1.95 15.24 -11.63
CA TRP A 158 -2.60 14.31 -12.55
C TRP A 158 -2.14 12.88 -12.28
N TYR A 159 -0.82 12.67 -12.11
CA TYR A 159 -0.26 11.37 -11.75
C TYR A 159 -0.72 10.90 -10.38
N ILE A 160 -0.86 11.80 -9.40
CA ILE A 160 -1.43 11.50 -8.08
C ILE A 160 -2.89 11.03 -8.21
N ILE A 161 -3.72 11.76 -8.96
CA ILE A 161 -5.13 11.40 -9.18
C ILE A 161 -5.22 10.05 -9.90
N ALA A 162 -4.44 9.86 -10.96
CA ALA A 162 -4.40 8.61 -11.72
C ALA A 162 -3.99 7.43 -10.84
N THR A 163 -2.97 7.60 -9.99
CA THR A 163 -2.54 6.60 -9.00
C THR A 163 -3.68 6.20 -8.07
N ILE A 164 -4.35 7.19 -7.46
CA ILE A 164 -5.42 6.96 -6.48
C ILE A 164 -6.56 6.15 -7.10
N VAL A 165 -6.99 6.54 -8.31
CA VAL A 165 -8.11 5.91 -9.00
C VAL A 165 -7.73 4.52 -9.51
N ALA A 166 -6.60 4.39 -10.20
CA ALA A 166 -6.17 3.13 -10.79
C ALA A 166 -5.96 2.05 -9.72
N VAL A 167 -5.19 2.34 -8.65
CA VAL A 167 -4.95 1.37 -7.57
C VAL A 167 -6.25 0.92 -6.92
N ALA A 168 -7.22 1.83 -6.71
CA ALA A 168 -8.52 1.45 -6.15
C ALA A 168 -9.27 0.45 -7.06
N VAL A 169 -9.33 0.72 -8.36
CA VAL A 169 -9.98 -0.18 -9.34
C VAL A 169 -9.26 -1.52 -9.42
N LEU A 170 -7.93 -1.50 -9.50
CA LEU A 170 -7.09 -2.69 -9.59
C LEU A 170 -7.28 -3.59 -8.36
N TYR A 171 -7.13 -3.02 -7.15
CA TYR A 171 -7.19 -3.76 -5.90
C TYR A 171 -8.58 -4.34 -5.65
N ILE A 172 -9.64 -3.54 -5.85
CA ILE A 172 -11.01 -4.00 -5.61
C ILE A 172 -11.38 -5.15 -6.55
N ILE A 173 -11.03 -5.06 -7.83
CA ILE A 173 -11.40 -6.08 -8.82
C ILE A 173 -10.59 -7.37 -8.59
N ASN A 174 -9.28 -7.30 -8.36
CA ASN A 174 -8.47 -8.52 -8.19
C ASN A 174 -8.83 -9.29 -6.92
N ASN A 175 -9.23 -8.58 -5.87
CA ASN A 175 -9.54 -9.15 -4.56
C ASN A 175 -11.03 -9.49 -4.39
N LEU A 176 -11.82 -9.53 -5.47
CA LEU A 176 -13.17 -10.08 -5.42
C LEU A 176 -13.09 -11.58 -5.12
N ALA A 177 -13.52 -11.95 -3.91
CA ALA A 177 -13.46 -13.31 -3.42
C ALA A 177 -14.72 -13.66 -2.61
N ILE A 178 -15.04 -14.94 -2.56
CA ILE A 178 -16.11 -15.50 -1.72
C ILE A 178 -15.47 -15.94 -0.40
N PRO A 179 -15.81 -15.31 0.74
CA PRO A 179 -15.36 -15.75 2.05
C PRO A 179 -15.93 -17.13 2.41
N VAL A 180 -15.07 -18.04 2.84
CA VAL A 180 -15.48 -19.37 3.37
C VAL A 180 -15.23 -19.48 4.86
N GLY A 181 -14.37 -18.61 5.41
CA GLY A 181 -14.17 -18.46 6.84
C GLY A 181 -13.51 -17.12 7.16
N TRP A 182 -13.21 -16.90 8.45
CA TRP A 182 -12.56 -15.66 8.89
C TRP A 182 -11.18 -15.45 8.25
N ASN A 183 -10.44 -16.53 8.05
CA ASN A 183 -9.08 -16.52 7.53
C ASN A 183 -8.96 -17.16 6.14
N LYS A 184 -10.08 -17.36 5.43
CA LYS A 184 -10.04 -17.98 4.11
C LYS A 184 -11.14 -17.50 3.16
N SER A 185 -10.74 -17.27 1.92
CA SER A 185 -11.60 -16.96 0.79
C SER A 185 -11.11 -17.66 -0.49
N TYR A 186 -11.98 -17.70 -1.51
CA TYR A 186 -11.66 -18.16 -2.87
C TYR A 186 -11.96 -17.06 -3.88
N SER A 187 -11.06 -16.85 -4.85
CA SER A 187 -11.26 -15.89 -5.96
C SER A 187 -12.60 -16.15 -6.66
N ILE A 188 -13.27 -15.07 -7.07
CA ILE A 188 -14.48 -15.18 -7.91
C ILE A 188 -14.15 -15.65 -9.33
N PHE A 189 -12.88 -15.51 -9.75
CA PHE A 189 -12.38 -15.95 -11.04
C PHE A 189 -11.70 -17.33 -10.91
N ALA A 190 -11.52 -18.03 -12.04
CA ALA A 190 -10.79 -19.29 -12.08
C ALA A 190 -9.98 -19.45 -13.38
N GLY A 191 -8.94 -20.29 -13.33
CA GLY A 191 -8.14 -20.69 -14.48
C GLY A 191 -7.50 -19.51 -15.22
N VAL A 192 -7.59 -19.52 -16.56
CA VAL A 192 -7.00 -18.47 -17.41
C VAL A 192 -7.59 -17.08 -17.12
N ASN A 193 -8.87 -17.01 -16.73
CA ASN A 193 -9.49 -15.73 -16.38
C ASN A 193 -8.90 -15.16 -15.09
N ASP A 194 -8.70 -15.99 -14.06
CA ASP A 194 -8.08 -15.54 -12.82
C ASP A 194 -6.62 -15.13 -13.05
N ALA A 195 -5.87 -15.87 -13.88
CA ALA A 195 -4.51 -15.50 -14.26
C ALA A 195 -4.46 -14.16 -15.02
N ASN A 196 -5.43 -13.90 -15.90
CA ASN A 196 -5.50 -12.63 -16.64
C ASN A 196 -5.82 -11.45 -15.72
N VAL A 197 -6.81 -11.59 -14.82
CA VAL A 197 -7.15 -10.55 -13.83
C VAL A 197 -5.97 -10.33 -12.87
N GLU A 198 -5.33 -11.40 -12.43
CA GLU A 198 -4.18 -11.36 -11.54
C GLU A 198 -3.02 -10.59 -12.15
N TRP A 199 -2.66 -10.84 -13.41
CA TRP A 199 -1.52 -10.16 -14.02
C TRP A 199 -1.87 -8.80 -14.63
N TRP A 200 -3.14 -8.56 -14.96
CA TRP A 200 -3.64 -7.19 -15.14
C TRP A 200 -3.44 -6.39 -13.86
N TYR A 201 -3.80 -6.94 -12.70
CA TYR A 201 -3.52 -6.33 -11.40
C TYR A 201 -2.03 -6.20 -11.15
N GLY A 202 -1.25 -7.30 -11.17
CA GLY A 202 0.15 -7.31 -10.79
C GLY A 202 1.02 -6.36 -11.62
N HIS A 203 0.84 -6.33 -12.95
CA HIS A 203 1.58 -5.38 -13.79
C HIS A 203 1.20 -3.93 -13.48
N ASN A 204 -0.10 -3.64 -13.39
CA ASN A 204 -0.57 -2.29 -13.13
C ASN A 204 -0.37 -1.87 -11.65
N ALA A 205 -0.23 -2.80 -10.71
CA ALA A 205 0.18 -2.53 -9.35
C ALA A 205 1.60 -1.94 -9.39
N VAL A 206 2.53 -2.56 -10.13
CA VAL A 206 3.85 -1.97 -10.33
C VAL A 206 3.77 -0.65 -11.09
N GLY A 207 2.96 -0.56 -12.15
CA GLY A 207 2.78 0.67 -12.93
C GLY A 207 2.26 1.84 -12.09
N PHE A 208 1.22 1.63 -11.29
CA PHE A 208 0.55 2.70 -10.56
C PHE A 208 1.04 2.91 -9.13
N ILE A 209 1.78 1.95 -8.55
CA ILE A 209 2.42 2.10 -7.24
C ILE A 209 3.89 2.50 -7.41
N PHE A 210 4.62 1.94 -8.36
CA PHE A 210 6.06 2.19 -8.50
C PHE A 210 6.47 3.05 -9.69
N THR A 211 5.58 3.34 -10.65
CA THR A 211 5.93 4.23 -11.78
C THR A 211 5.21 5.56 -11.68
N THR A 212 3.87 5.60 -11.67
CA THR A 212 3.13 6.87 -11.68
C THR A 212 3.43 7.76 -10.46
N PRO A 213 3.67 7.24 -9.23
CA PRO A 213 4.02 8.10 -8.11
C PRO A 213 5.42 8.70 -8.27
N ILE A 214 6.36 7.95 -8.86
CA ILE A 214 7.70 8.46 -9.18
C ILE A 214 7.62 9.56 -10.24
N LEU A 215 6.77 9.40 -11.26
CA LEU A 215 6.54 10.45 -12.26
C LEU A 215 5.92 11.72 -11.65
N ALA A 216 5.19 11.60 -10.54
CA ALA A 216 4.69 12.75 -9.81
C ALA A 216 5.77 13.49 -8.99
N MET A 217 6.94 12.87 -8.76
CA MET A 217 8.04 13.46 -7.96
C MET A 217 8.90 14.45 -8.76
N PHE A 218 8.90 14.34 -10.09
CA PHE A 218 9.58 15.23 -11.01
C PHE A 218 8.69 16.40 -11.42
#